data_AF-A0A929MB51-F1
#
_entry.id   AF-A0A929MB51-F1
#
_cell.length_a   1.000
_cell.length_b   1.000
_cell.length_c   1.000
_cell.angle_alpha   90.00
_cell.angle_beta   90.00
_cell.angle_gamma   90.00
#
_symmetry.space_group_name_H-M   'P 1'
#
loop_
_entity.id
_entity.type
_entity.pdbx_description
1 polymer ?
#
loop_
_entity_poly.entity_id
_entity_poly.type
_entity_poly.pdbx_seq_one_letter_code
_entity_poly.pdbx_strand_id
1 'polypeptide(L)'
;MYCVVNDQISLSTFGFEGEDNEILNLEGKRAAKIDSKKLYEILTANFKTYNDKSGGSVAFVKNCSIMDEIQMQFLREISNEYPGISVSDLSISPQNKLPANFKDLVFKNIFLNDQNSQKGVFRASFEDVDLSLKSLYFKFSFNAKMPVFIAINSMNTNHILSLLDYQPTMIEFSKWPRDALFGLSASTLVTKVQIRSGEILTKRQFNAISLVKKGQMLNAVLSEGGVKIIAEVKALEDGNLGDMIKIRTRENKILQATVSGKDEAVIR
;
A
#
# COMPACT_ATOMS: atom_id res chain seq x y z
N MET A 1 4.05 -9.78 11.32
CA MET A 1 4.04 -11.07 12.05
C MET A 1 2.59 -11.55 12.07
N TYR A 2 2.34 -12.86 11.97
CA TYR A 2 1.03 -13.49 12.05
C TYR A 2 1.03 -14.54 13.15
N CYS A 3 -0.04 -14.59 13.96
CA CYS A 3 -0.25 -15.68 14.89
C CYS A 3 -0.95 -16.82 14.19
N VAL A 4 -0.43 -18.02 14.36
CA VAL A 4 -0.85 -19.23 13.67
C VAL A 4 -1.06 -20.35 14.67
N VAL A 5 -2.05 -21.19 14.41
CA VAL A 5 -2.37 -22.33 15.27
C VAL A 5 -1.59 -23.56 14.81
N ASN A 6 -1.42 -23.73 13.50
CA ASN A 6 -0.82 -24.89 12.88
C ASN A 6 0.62 -24.62 12.42
N ASP A 7 1.38 -25.69 12.28
CA ASP A 7 2.75 -25.65 11.76
C ASP A 7 2.77 -25.33 10.28
N GLN A 8 1.81 -25.87 9.55
CA GLN A 8 1.65 -25.62 8.12
C GLN A 8 0.91 -24.30 7.91
N ILE A 9 1.58 -23.38 7.22
CA ILE A 9 1.02 -22.11 6.78
C ILE A 9 0.65 -22.27 5.32
N SER A 10 -0.60 -22.01 5.01
CA SER A 10 -1.17 -22.21 3.69
C SER A 10 -2.08 -21.04 3.33
N LEU A 11 -2.70 -21.08 2.15
CA LEU A 11 -3.59 -20.01 1.69
C LEU A 11 -4.81 -19.88 2.63
N SER A 12 -5.30 -20.99 3.19
CA SER A 12 -6.40 -20.99 4.16
C SER A 12 -6.08 -20.23 5.46
N THR A 13 -4.79 -20.13 5.83
CA THR A 13 -4.35 -19.30 6.98
C THR A 13 -4.72 -17.82 6.80
N PHE A 14 -4.92 -17.39 5.57
CA PHE A 14 -5.32 -16.04 5.20
C PHE A 14 -6.82 -15.94 4.85
N GLY A 15 -7.61 -16.99 5.10
CA GLY A 15 -9.05 -17.03 4.85
C GLY A 15 -9.42 -17.29 3.39
N PHE A 16 -8.55 -17.96 2.63
CA PHE A 16 -8.80 -18.28 1.22
C PHE A 16 -9.35 -19.70 1.04
N GLU A 17 -10.38 -19.82 0.20
CA GLU A 17 -10.95 -21.10 -0.26
C GLU A 17 -10.26 -21.56 -1.56
N GLY A 18 -10.03 -22.87 -1.72
CA GLY A 18 -9.40 -23.47 -2.92
C GLY A 18 -8.30 -24.50 -2.61
N GLU A 19 -7.46 -24.81 -3.62
CA GLU A 19 -6.26 -25.64 -3.42
C GLU A 19 -5.33 -24.99 -2.39
N ASP A 20 -5.17 -25.66 -1.25
CA ASP A 20 -4.47 -25.11 -0.09
C ASP A 20 -2.97 -25.45 -0.13
N ASN A 21 -2.27 -24.82 -1.08
CA ASN A 21 -0.84 -25.01 -1.25
C ASN A 21 -0.06 -24.45 -0.04
N GLU A 22 0.92 -25.22 0.43
CA GLU A 22 1.78 -24.83 1.54
C GLU A 22 2.69 -23.65 1.16
N ILE A 23 2.61 -22.59 1.97
CA ILE A 23 3.40 -21.36 1.82
C ILE A 23 4.69 -21.47 2.65
N LEU A 24 4.58 -21.98 3.89
CA LEU A 24 5.68 -22.09 4.85
C LEU A 24 5.34 -23.14 5.90
N ASN A 25 6.35 -23.85 6.42
CA ASN A 25 6.19 -24.70 7.60
C ASN A 25 6.98 -24.14 8.78
N LEU A 26 6.43 -24.28 9.99
CA LEU A 26 7.16 -23.99 11.23
C LEU A 26 8.05 -25.15 11.67
N GLU A 27 7.87 -26.37 11.14
CA GLU A 27 8.67 -27.57 11.45
C GLU A 27 8.80 -27.84 12.96
N GLY A 28 7.69 -27.74 13.70
CA GLY A 28 7.70 -27.88 15.16
C GLY A 28 8.20 -26.64 15.92
N LYS A 29 8.85 -25.67 15.26
CA LYS A 29 9.40 -24.48 15.90
C LYS A 29 8.30 -23.50 16.33
N ARG A 30 8.61 -22.64 17.30
CA ARG A 30 7.68 -21.59 17.76
C ARG A 30 7.41 -20.55 16.67
N ALA A 31 8.38 -20.29 15.80
CA ALA A 31 8.25 -19.28 14.77
C ALA A 31 9.02 -19.65 13.51
N ALA A 32 8.52 -19.20 12.36
CA ALA A 32 9.20 -19.23 11.07
C ALA A 32 9.05 -17.89 10.36
N LYS A 33 9.95 -17.57 9.43
CA LYS A 33 9.92 -16.34 8.64
C LYS A 33 9.94 -16.67 7.16
N ILE A 34 9.19 -15.91 6.38
CA ILE A 34 9.29 -15.89 4.92
C ILE A 34 9.70 -14.49 4.46
N ASP A 35 10.45 -14.40 3.38
CA ASP A 35 10.71 -13.13 2.71
C ASP A 35 9.38 -12.51 2.23
N SER A 36 9.23 -11.22 2.47
CA SER A 36 8.00 -10.47 2.12
C SER A 36 7.68 -10.48 0.63
N LYS A 37 8.72 -10.36 -0.22
CA LYS A 37 8.57 -10.38 -1.67
C LYS A 37 8.14 -11.77 -2.14
N LYS A 38 8.74 -12.82 -1.58
CA LYS A 38 8.34 -14.20 -1.85
C LYS A 38 6.88 -14.47 -1.45
N LEU A 39 6.44 -14.00 -0.28
CA LEU A 39 5.05 -14.13 0.15
C LEU A 39 4.11 -13.38 -0.79
N TYR A 40 4.46 -12.15 -1.17
CA TYR A 40 3.70 -11.37 -2.14
C TYR A 40 3.56 -12.08 -3.49
N GLU A 41 4.64 -12.64 -4.03
CA GLU A 41 4.63 -13.40 -5.28
C GLU A 41 3.67 -14.61 -5.19
N ILE A 42 3.73 -15.38 -4.10
CA ILE A 42 2.84 -16.53 -3.87
C ILE A 42 1.37 -16.09 -3.82
N LEU A 43 1.07 -15.02 -3.09
CA LEU A 43 -0.31 -14.54 -2.93
C LEU A 43 -0.86 -13.91 -4.22
N THR A 44 -0.02 -13.22 -4.99
CA THR A 44 -0.41 -12.55 -6.23
C THR A 44 -0.59 -13.52 -7.38
N ALA A 45 0.24 -14.57 -7.46
CA ALA A 45 0.11 -15.66 -8.44
C ALA A 45 -1.22 -16.42 -8.32
N ASN A 46 -1.87 -16.37 -7.15
CA ASN A 46 -3.18 -16.94 -6.89
C ASN A 46 -4.33 -15.90 -7.04
N PHE A 47 -4.15 -14.91 -7.92
CA PHE A 47 -5.12 -13.87 -8.31
C PHE A 47 -5.59 -12.93 -7.20
N LYS A 48 -4.69 -12.49 -6.30
CA LYS A 48 -5.09 -11.65 -5.15
C LYS A 48 -4.15 -10.47 -4.90
N THR A 49 -4.73 -9.36 -4.45
CA THR A 49 -4.02 -8.16 -4.02
C THR A 49 -3.56 -8.31 -2.56
N TYR A 50 -2.31 -8.70 -2.36
CA TYR A 50 -1.64 -8.60 -1.06
C TYR A 50 -0.82 -7.32 -1.02
N ASN A 51 -0.88 -6.52 0.05
CA ASN A 51 0.03 -5.38 0.21
C ASN A 51 0.90 -5.67 1.43
N ASP A 52 2.15 -6.08 1.19
CA ASP A 52 3.10 -6.36 2.25
C ASP A 52 3.60 -5.06 2.88
N LYS A 53 3.59 -5.00 4.21
CA LYS A 53 3.99 -3.83 5.01
C LYS A 53 5.04 -4.17 6.06
N SER A 54 5.67 -5.35 5.96
CA SER A 54 6.57 -5.89 7.00
C SER A 54 8.04 -5.47 6.88
N GLY A 55 8.42 -4.75 5.80
CA GLY A 55 9.76 -4.18 5.66
C GLY A 55 10.87 -5.21 5.41
N GLY A 56 10.58 -6.37 4.81
CA GLY A 56 11.59 -7.33 4.32
C GLY A 56 11.35 -8.80 4.70
N SER A 57 10.59 -9.08 5.76
CA SER A 57 10.22 -10.47 6.11
C SER A 57 8.96 -10.54 6.96
N VAL A 58 8.16 -11.57 6.73
CA VAL A 58 6.94 -11.89 7.48
C VAL A 58 7.19 -13.07 8.41
N ALA A 59 7.01 -12.87 9.72
CA ALA A 59 7.11 -13.93 10.73
C ALA A 59 5.74 -14.57 11.02
N PHE A 60 5.69 -15.89 11.17
CA PHE A 60 4.54 -16.65 11.66
C PHE A 60 4.92 -17.28 13.01
N VAL A 61 4.07 -17.14 14.02
CA VAL A 61 4.35 -17.52 15.41
C VAL A 61 3.21 -18.35 16.00
N LYS A 62 3.55 -19.50 16.59
CA LYS A 62 2.62 -20.33 17.38
C LYS A 62 2.55 -19.87 18.83
N ASN A 63 1.45 -20.23 19.49
CA ASN A 63 1.22 -20.00 20.91
C ASN A 63 1.40 -18.51 21.29
N CYS A 64 0.80 -17.64 20.49
CA CYS A 64 0.79 -16.22 20.78
C CYS A 64 0.05 -15.95 22.09
N SER A 65 0.61 -15.04 22.87
CA SER A 65 -0.09 -14.46 24.01
C SER A 65 -1.09 -13.40 23.54
N ILE A 66 -2.06 -13.08 24.41
CA ILE A 66 -2.98 -11.96 24.20
C ILE A 66 -2.22 -10.65 23.89
N MET A 67 -1.04 -10.45 24.52
CA MET A 67 -0.21 -9.27 24.25
C MET A 67 0.39 -9.28 22.83
N ASP A 68 0.74 -10.45 22.30
CA ASP A 68 1.21 -10.58 20.92
C ASP A 68 0.09 -10.25 19.94
N GLU A 69 -1.14 -10.71 20.20
CA GLU A 69 -2.32 -10.39 19.40
C GLU A 69 -2.62 -8.88 19.37
N ILE A 70 -2.58 -8.24 20.54
CA ILE A 70 -2.73 -6.79 20.66
C ILE A 70 -1.65 -6.05 19.85
N GLN A 71 -0.39 -6.46 19.98
CA GLN A 71 0.73 -5.82 19.27
C GLN A 71 0.61 -5.98 17.76
N MET A 72 0.20 -7.15 17.28
CA MET A 72 -0.02 -7.39 15.86
C MET A 72 -1.18 -6.57 15.31
N GLN A 73 -2.31 -6.53 16.02
CA GLN A 73 -3.46 -5.73 15.60
C GLN A 73 -3.10 -4.24 15.59
N PHE A 74 -2.31 -3.76 16.55
CA PHE A 74 -1.77 -2.40 16.55
C PHE A 74 -0.94 -2.09 15.30
N LEU A 75 0.02 -2.96 14.98
CA LEU A 75 0.85 -2.80 13.78
C LEU A 75 0.02 -2.83 12.50
N ARG A 76 -1.02 -3.69 12.45
CA ARG A 76 -1.93 -3.79 11.31
C ARG A 76 -2.70 -2.48 11.08
N GLU A 77 -3.32 -1.94 12.13
CA GLU A 77 -4.08 -0.70 12.03
C GLU A 77 -3.19 0.49 11.64
N ILE A 78 -2.01 0.62 12.27
CA ILE A 78 -1.03 1.67 11.93
C ILE A 78 -0.55 1.55 10.48
N SER A 79 -0.24 0.34 10.03
CA SER A 79 0.23 0.14 8.65
C SER A 79 -0.89 0.35 7.62
N ASN A 80 -2.15 0.17 8.01
CA ASN A 80 -3.32 0.48 7.17
C ASN A 80 -3.53 1.98 7.02
N GLU A 81 -3.41 2.74 8.10
CA GLU A 81 -3.52 4.19 8.05
C GLU A 81 -2.33 4.85 7.35
N TYR A 82 -1.12 4.32 7.54
CA TYR A 82 0.13 4.85 6.99
C TYR A 82 0.81 3.85 6.05
N PRO A 83 0.45 3.83 4.74
CA PRO A 83 1.06 2.92 3.78
C PRO A 83 2.58 3.09 3.71
N GLY A 84 3.30 1.97 3.85
CA GLY A 84 4.77 1.93 3.78
C GLY A 84 5.50 2.40 5.04
N ILE A 85 4.78 2.69 6.14
CA ILE A 85 5.41 2.99 7.43
C ILE A 85 6.36 1.86 7.86
N SER A 86 7.54 2.25 8.34
CA SER A 86 8.51 1.34 8.95
C SER A 86 8.58 1.65 10.43
N VAL A 87 7.95 0.80 11.24
CA VAL A 87 7.89 0.94 12.70
C VAL A 87 9.07 0.22 13.36
N SER A 88 9.73 0.87 14.32
CA SER A 88 10.75 0.30 15.20
C SER A 88 10.46 0.63 16.66
N ASP A 89 11.08 -0.10 17.59
CA ASP A 89 11.02 0.18 19.03
C ASP A 89 9.59 0.27 19.61
N LEU A 90 8.67 -0.54 19.08
CA LEU A 90 7.29 -0.60 19.58
C LEU A 90 7.26 -1.15 21.00
N SER A 91 6.70 -0.37 21.90
CA SER A 91 6.38 -0.73 23.27
C SER A 91 4.88 -0.56 23.48
N ILE A 92 4.24 -1.61 24.00
CA ILE A 92 2.83 -1.59 24.41
C ILE A 92 2.76 -2.12 25.83
N SER A 93 2.08 -1.39 26.71
CA SER A 93 1.94 -1.75 28.12
C SER A 93 0.55 -1.39 28.65
N PRO A 94 0.00 -2.15 29.61
CA PRO A 94 -1.25 -1.79 30.26
C PRO A 94 -1.17 -0.39 30.89
N GLN A 95 -2.18 0.45 30.69
CA GLN A 95 -2.26 1.75 31.36
C GLN A 95 -2.47 1.59 32.87
N ASN A 96 -3.27 0.59 33.25
CA ASN A 96 -3.62 0.23 34.62
C ASN A 96 -3.35 -1.25 34.87
N LYS A 97 -3.41 -1.67 36.14
CA LYS A 97 -3.30 -3.08 36.50
C LYS A 97 -4.35 -3.91 35.75
N LEU A 98 -3.91 -4.98 35.10
CA LEU A 98 -4.79 -5.91 34.39
C LEU A 98 -5.67 -6.68 35.38
N PRO A 99 -6.90 -7.05 34.98
CA PRO A 99 -7.77 -7.87 35.81
C PRO A 99 -7.16 -9.26 36.03
N ALA A 100 -7.52 -9.90 37.15
CA ALA A 100 -6.94 -11.19 37.51
C ALA A 100 -7.23 -12.30 36.47
N ASN A 101 -8.41 -12.24 35.84
CA ASN A 101 -8.84 -13.14 34.77
C ASN A 101 -8.39 -12.69 33.36
N PHE A 102 -7.41 -11.78 33.23
CA PHE A 102 -6.98 -11.28 31.91
C PHE A 102 -6.58 -12.40 30.92
N LYS A 103 -6.03 -13.50 31.43
CA LYS A 103 -5.64 -14.66 30.59
C LYS A 103 -6.82 -15.42 30.00
N ASP A 104 -8.00 -15.29 30.62
CA ASP A 104 -9.23 -15.98 30.22
C ASP A 104 -10.09 -15.12 29.30
N LEU A 105 -9.71 -13.85 29.09
CA LEU A 105 -10.39 -12.93 28.20
C LEU A 105 -10.05 -13.23 26.73
N VAL A 106 -11.06 -13.17 25.87
CA VAL A 106 -10.89 -13.30 24.43
C VAL A 106 -10.70 -11.91 23.81
N PHE A 107 -9.53 -11.66 23.22
CA PHE A 107 -9.27 -10.42 22.50
C PHE A 107 -10.15 -10.30 21.26
N LYS A 108 -10.74 -9.11 21.04
CA LYS A 108 -11.61 -8.86 19.88
C LYS A 108 -11.01 -7.84 18.91
N ASN A 109 -10.62 -6.67 19.42
CA ASN A 109 -10.10 -5.58 18.57
C ASN A 109 -9.42 -4.49 19.41
N ILE A 110 -8.74 -3.56 18.74
CA ILE A 110 -8.30 -2.29 19.29
C ILE A 110 -9.03 -1.12 18.66
N PHE A 111 -9.00 0.02 19.34
CA PHE A 111 -9.52 1.30 18.87
C PHE A 111 -8.46 2.37 19.10
N LEU A 112 -7.96 2.95 18.01
CA LEU A 112 -6.96 4.01 18.00
C LEU A 112 -7.67 5.36 17.82
N ASN A 113 -7.55 6.26 18.78
CA ASN A 113 -8.25 7.55 18.77
C ASN A 113 -7.47 8.69 18.10
N ASP A 114 -6.14 8.59 18.03
CA ASP A 114 -5.27 9.54 17.31
C ASP A 114 -3.96 8.83 16.93
N GLN A 115 -3.79 8.50 15.66
CA GLN A 115 -2.58 7.84 15.17
C GLN A 115 -1.51 8.82 14.67
N ASN A 116 -1.72 10.15 14.82
CA ASN A 116 -0.71 11.15 14.43
C ASN A 116 0.46 11.23 15.43
N SER A 117 0.41 10.48 16.52
CA SER A 117 1.42 10.48 17.56
C SER A 117 2.12 9.12 17.66
N GLN A 118 3.45 9.18 17.80
CA GLN A 118 4.31 8.05 18.09
C GLN A 118 4.16 7.51 19.53
N LYS A 119 3.31 8.13 20.34
CA LYS A 119 3.00 7.70 21.71
C LYS A 119 1.56 8.05 22.07
N GLY A 120 0.93 7.24 22.91
CA GLY A 120 -0.44 7.52 23.32
C GLY A 120 -1.06 6.39 24.11
N VAL A 121 -2.39 6.40 24.12
CA VAL A 121 -3.21 5.35 24.74
C VAL A 121 -4.22 4.88 23.72
N PHE A 122 -4.42 3.57 23.64
CA PHE A 122 -5.50 2.97 22.86
C PHE A 122 -6.37 2.07 23.73
N ARG A 123 -7.59 1.82 23.28
CA ARG A 123 -8.54 0.91 23.91
C ARG A 123 -8.46 -0.44 23.21
N ALA A 124 -8.39 -1.53 23.96
CA ALA A 124 -8.61 -2.89 23.47
C ALA A 124 -9.92 -3.44 24.05
N SER A 125 -10.74 -4.03 23.18
CA SER A 125 -11.97 -4.73 23.57
C SER A 125 -11.72 -6.22 23.71
N PHE A 126 -12.31 -6.78 24.76
CA PHE A 126 -12.27 -8.19 25.08
C PHE A 126 -13.69 -8.69 25.34
N GLU A 127 -13.89 -9.98 25.18
CA GLU A 127 -15.08 -10.69 25.62
C GLU A 127 -14.69 -11.59 26.79
N ASP A 128 -15.52 -11.58 27.82
CA ASP A 128 -15.37 -12.42 29.02
C ASP A 128 -16.21 -13.71 28.86
N VAL A 129 -16.08 -14.65 29.79
CA VAL A 129 -16.76 -15.96 29.76
C VAL A 129 -18.29 -15.83 29.76
N ASP A 130 -18.81 -14.74 30.33
CA ASP A 130 -20.24 -14.38 30.34
C ASP A 130 -20.70 -13.65 29.07
N LEU A 131 -19.85 -13.60 28.03
CA LEU A 131 -20.05 -12.86 26.78
C LEU A 131 -20.14 -11.33 26.95
N SER A 132 -19.82 -10.81 28.14
CA SER A 132 -19.78 -9.36 28.35
C SER A 132 -18.54 -8.74 27.72
N LEU A 133 -18.71 -7.56 27.12
CA LEU A 133 -17.60 -6.82 26.54
C LEU A 133 -16.87 -6.00 27.61
N LYS A 134 -15.58 -6.27 27.78
CA LYS A 134 -14.67 -5.50 28.62
C LYS A 134 -13.78 -4.61 27.78
N SER A 135 -13.36 -3.49 28.35
CA SER A 135 -12.44 -2.56 27.71
C SER A 135 -11.26 -2.29 28.61
N LEU A 136 -10.06 -2.53 28.09
CA LEU A 136 -8.82 -2.24 28.77
C LEU A 136 -8.04 -1.22 27.95
N TYR A 137 -7.23 -0.41 28.62
CA TYR A 137 -6.46 0.65 28.00
C TYR A 137 -4.98 0.35 28.06
N PHE A 138 -4.28 0.61 26.96
CA PHE A 138 -2.87 0.32 26.80
C PHE A 138 -2.14 1.57 26.35
N LYS A 139 -1.02 1.87 27.01
CA LYS A 139 -0.06 2.88 26.57
C LYS A 139 0.78 2.28 25.45
N PHE A 140 1.10 3.09 24.45
CA PHE A 140 2.03 2.72 23.40
C PHE A 140 3.09 3.81 23.18
N SER A 141 4.24 3.38 22.69
CA SER A 141 5.26 4.25 22.09
C SER A 141 5.99 3.49 20.98
N PHE A 142 6.34 4.16 19.89
CA PHE A 142 7.16 3.58 18.83
C PHE A 142 7.97 4.66 18.11
N ASN A 143 9.04 4.25 17.46
CA ASN A 143 9.72 5.06 16.45
C ASN A 143 9.23 4.62 15.07
N ALA A 144 9.19 5.54 14.11
CA ALA A 144 8.81 5.17 12.76
C ALA A 144 9.43 6.07 11.71
N LYS A 145 9.62 5.50 10.52
CA LYS A 145 9.97 6.22 9.30
C LYS A 145 8.89 6.03 8.24
N MET A 146 8.74 7.04 7.39
CA MET A 146 7.78 7.07 6.30
C MET A 146 8.47 7.23 4.96
N PRO A 147 7.99 6.57 3.90
CA PRO A 147 8.49 6.74 2.56
C PRO A 147 8.03 8.09 1.99
N VAL A 148 8.94 8.74 1.29
CA VAL A 148 8.68 9.97 0.53
C VAL A 148 9.50 10.00 -0.75
N PHE A 149 9.07 10.85 -1.69
CA PHE A 149 9.90 11.25 -2.80
C PHE A 149 10.56 12.61 -2.53
N ILE A 150 11.86 12.69 -2.72
CA ILE A 150 12.63 13.94 -2.64
C ILE A 150 13.04 14.35 -4.05
N ALA A 151 12.82 15.62 -4.38
CA ALA A 151 13.28 16.22 -5.63
C ALA A 151 14.82 16.16 -5.72
N ILE A 152 15.37 15.56 -6.76
CA ILE A 152 16.82 15.60 -7.01
C ILE A 152 17.21 16.82 -7.86
N ASN A 153 16.28 17.29 -8.69
CA ASN A 153 16.43 18.50 -9.50
C ASN A 153 15.38 19.54 -9.13
N SER A 154 15.70 20.82 -9.35
CA SER A 154 14.70 21.88 -9.25
C SER A 154 13.74 21.80 -10.44
N MET A 155 12.45 21.92 -10.19
CA MET A 155 11.39 21.87 -11.20
C MET A 155 10.64 23.20 -11.22
N ASN A 156 10.51 23.81 -12.40
CA ASN A 156 9.71 25.02 -12.59
C ASN A 156 8.23 24.69 -12.68
N THR A 157 7.37 25.68 -12.46
CA THR A 157 5.92 25.55 -12.72
C THR A 157 5.66 24.98 -14.12
N ASN A 158 4.63 24.13 -14.25
CA ASN A 158 4.27 23.37 -15.45
C ASN A 158 5.25 22.27 -15.89
N HIS A 159 6.23 21.88 -15.07
CA HIS A 159 7.07 20.72 -15.32
C HIS A 159 6.30 19.41 -15.15
N ILE A 160 6.47 18.48 -16.09
CA ILE A 160 5.90 17.13 -16.01
C ILE A 160 6.82 16.27 -15.15
N LEU A 161 6.32 15.76 -14.03
CA LEU A 161 7.09 14.91 -13.13
C LEU A 161 7.49 13.61 -13.83
N SER A 162 8.78 13.33 -13.87
CA SER A 162 9.36 12.11 -14.41
C SER A 162 10.13 11.32 -13.35
N LEU A 163 10.51 10.09 -13.66
CA LEU A 163 11.33 9.24 -12.78
C LEU A 163 12.74 9.79 -12.53
N LEU A 164 13.20 10.75 -13.35
CA LEU A 164 14.52 11.38 -13.22
C LEU A 164 14.50 12.65 -12.35
N ASP A 165 13.33 13.05 -11.84
CA ASP A 165 13.18 14.28 -11.07
C ASP A 165 13.22 14.05 -9.56
N TYR A 166 13.09 12.79 -9.12
CA TYR A 166 13.00 12.46 -7.70
C TYR A 166 13.67 11.14 -7.36
N GLN A 167 13.91 10.94 -6.07
CA GLN A 167 14.36 9.67 -5.51
C GLN A 167 13.50 9.27 -4.31
N PRO A 168 13.18 7.96 -4.14
CA PRO A 168 12.54 7.45 -2.94
C PRO A 168 13.51 7.49 -1.75
N THR A 169 13.01 7.85 -0.58
CA THR A 169 13.75 7.77 0.69
C THR A 169 12.82 7.58 1.87
N MET A 170 13.38 7.31 3.04
CA MET A 170 12.66 7.19 4.31
C MET A 170 13.01 8.37 5.22
N ILE A 171 11.99 9.05 5.76
CA ILE A 171 12.16 10.15 6.71
C ILE A 171 11.49 9.83 8.04
N GLU A 172 11.93 10.47 9.13
CA GLU A 172 11.28 10.34 10.44
C GLU A 172 9.78 10.69 10.35
N PHE A 173 8.92 9.87 10.94
CA PHE A 173 7.46 10.05 10.92
C PHE A 173 7.04 11.42 11.46
N SER A 174 7.73 11.93 12.47
CA SER A 174 7.50 13.27 13.05
C SER A 174 7.72 14.42 12.06
N LYS A 175 8.48 14.19 10.98
CA LYS A 175 8.77 15.16 9.91
C LYS A 175 7.94 14.88 8.65
N TRP A 176 7.13 13.83 8.64
CA TRP A 176 6.43 13.39 7.45
C TRP A 176 5.22 14.28 7.13
N PRO A 177 5.18 14.93 5.94
CA PRO A 177 4.00 15.68 5.52
C PRO A 177 2.85 14.72 5.21
N ARG A 178 1.66 14.96 5.76
CA ARG A 178 0.46 14.11 5.52
C ARG A 178 0.05 14.02 4.05
N ASP A 179 0.41 15.02 3.26
CA ASP A 179 0.14 15.07 1.82
C ASP A 179 1.36 14.71 0.98
N ALA A 180 2.42 14.12 1.56
CA ALA A 180 3.54 13.61 0.81
C ALA A 180 3.09 12.60 -0.25
N LEU A 181 3.76 12.61 -1.40
CA LEU A 181 3.61 11.56 -2.40
C LEU A 181 4.30 10.29 -1.90
N PHE A 182 3.53 9.22 -1.82
CA PHE A 182 4.00 7.87 -1.55
C PHE A 182 3.44 6.96 -2.66
N GLY A 183 4.32 6.47 -3.53
CA GLY A 183 3.92 5.79 -4.78
C GLY A 183 3.47 6.79 -5.87
N LEU A 184 3.72 6.44 -7.13
CA LEU A 184 3.22 7.21 -8.26
C LEU A 184 1.79 6.79 -8.61
N SER A 185 0.92 7.77 -8.84
CA SER A 185 -0.37 7.54 -9.50
C SER A 185 -0.16 7.19 -10.97
N ALA A 186 -1.10 6.46 -11.58
CA ALA A 186 -1.12 6.25 -13.04
C ALA A 186 -1.26 7.57 -13.82
N SER A 187 -1.81 8.61 -13.17
CA SER A 187 -1.94 9.93 -13.76
C SER A 187 -0.62 10.67 -13.86
N THR A 188 -0.46 11.40 -14.96
CA THR A 188 0.70 12.29 -15.15
C THR A 188 0.57 13.49 -14.23
N LEU A 189 1.60 13.75 -13.43
CA LEU A 189 1.63 14.87 -12.49
C LEU A 189 2.40 16.05 -13.10
N VAL A 190 1.86 17.25 -12.95
CA VAL A 190 2.46 18.50 -13.41
C VAL A 190 2.56 19.49 -12.26
N THR A 191 3.74 20.07 -12.05
CA THR A 191 3.99 20.99 -10.94
C THR A 191 3.17 22.29 -11.08
N LYS A 192 2.40 22.66 -10.06
CA LYS A 192 1.66 23.94 -9.98
C LYS A 192 2.54 25.10 -9.52
N VAL A 193 3.61 24.77 -8.81
CA VAL A 193 4.55 25.71 -8.21
C VAL A 193 5.96 25.27 -8.54
N GLN A 194 6.92 26.18 -8.40
CA GLN A 194 8.32 25.81 -8.43
C GLN A 194 8.66 24.93 -7.22
N ILE A 195 9.42 23.86 -7.43
CA ILE A 195 9.91 22.94 -6.41
C ILE A 195 11.44 22.95 -6.47
N ARG A 196 12.11 23.12 -5.33
CA ARG A 196 13.59 23.11 -5.28
C ARG A 196 14.12 21.70 -5.07
N SER A 197 15.33 21.44 -5.54
CA SER A 197 16.08 20.24 -5.18
C SER A 197 16.16 20.08 -3.64
N GLY A 198 15.99 18.85 -3.17
CA GLY A 198 15.95 18.49 -1.74
C GLY A 198 14.57 18.59 -1.09
N GLU A 199 13.56 19.17 -1.75
CA GLU A 199 12.21 19.25 -1.21
C GLU A 199 11.47 17.91 -1.28
N ILE A 200 10.63 17.65 -0.26
CA ILE A 200 9.69 16.52 -0.27
C ILE A 200 8.55 16.85 -1.22
N LEU A 201 8.28 15.93 -2.14
CA LEU A 201 7.16 16.07 -3.07
C LEU A 201 5.84 15.80 -2.36
N THR A 202 4.91 16.75 -2.49
CA THR A 202 3.58 16.71 -1.85
C THR A 202 2.47 16.90 -2.87
N LYS A 203 1.31 16.28 -2.64
CA LYS A 203 0.15 16.29 -3.54
C LYS A 203 -0.27 17.72 -3.92
N ARG A 204 -0.23 18.66 -2.98
CA ARG A 204 -0.61 20.07 -3.22
C ARG A 204 0.26 20.77 -4.27
N GLN A 205 1.50 20.31 -4.48
CA GLN A 205 2.40 20.89 -5.47
C GLN A 205 2.07 20.47 -6.90
N PHE A 206 1.17 19.50 -7.12
CA PHE A 206 0.91 18.93 -8.45
C PHE A 206 -0.56 18.99 -8.86
N ASN A 207 -0.80 19.25 -10.14
CA ASN A 207 -2.04 18.93 -10.83
C ASN A 207 -1.91 17.55 -11.47
N ALA A 208 -2.96 16.73 -11.43
CA ALA A 208 -3.06 15.56 -12.31
C ALA A 208 -3.57 16.01 -13.68
N ILE A 209 -2.97 15.52 -14.76
CA ILE A 209 -3.40 15.78 -16.13
C ILE A 209 -3.50 14.45 -16.88
N SER A 210 -4.61 14.25 -17.59
CA SER A 210 -4.75 13.16 -18.56
C SER A 210 -3.86 13.42 -19.78
N LEU A 211 -3.03 12.44 -20.15
CA LEU A 211 -2.20 12.51 -21.36
C LEU A 211 -3.05 12.57 -22.64
N VAL A 212 -4.25 12.01 -22.59
CA VAL A 212 -5.26 12.03 -23.63
C VAL A 212 -6.57 12.51 -23.02
N LYS A 213 -7.23 13.46 -23.69
CA LYS A 213 -8.57 13.92 -23.31
C LYS A 213 -9.64 13.39 -24.25
N LYS A 214 -10.84 13.15 -23.74
CA LYS A 214 -12.01 12.80 -24.52
C LYS A 214 -12.24 13.85 -25.62
N GLY A 215 -12.39 13.35 -26.84
CA GLY A 215 -12.60 14.14 -28.03
C GLY A 215 -11.33 14.65 -28.70
N GLN A 216 -10.16 14.45 -28.10
CA GLN A 216 -8.87 14.79 -28.67
C GLN A 216 -8.51 13.86 -29.83
N MET A 217 -7.84 14.40 -30.85
CA MET A 217 -7.23 13.60 -31.91
C MET A 217 -5.86 13.11 -31.44
N LEU A 218 -5.57 11.83 -31.64
CA LEU A 218 -4.33 11.17 -31.22
C LEU A 218 -3.84 10.22 -32.30
N ASN A 219 -2.55 9.93 -32.28
CA ASN A 219 -1.94 8.95 -33.17
C ASN A 219 -2.05 7.57 -32.54
N ALA A 220 -2.82 6.68 -33.18
CA ALA A 220 -2.88 5.28 -32.84
C ALA A 220 -1.84 4.50 -33.64
N VAL A 221 -0.92 3.83 -32.95
CA VAL A 221 0.12 2.99 -33.55
C VAL A 221 -0.30 1.53 -33.45
N LEU A 222 -0.39 0.85 -34.59
CA LEU A 222 -0.53 -0.60 -34.68
C LEU A 222 0.80 -1.19 -35.15
N SER A 223 1.31 -2.20 -34.45
CA SER A 223 2.57 -2.88 -34.81
C SER A 223 2.34 -4.37 -34.94
N GLU A 224 2.44 -4.90 -36.15
CA GLU A 224 2.25 -6.34 -36.43
C GLU A 224 3.29 -6.81 -37.45
N GLY A 225 3.99 -7.92 -37.15
CA GLY A 225 4.97 -8.52 -38.07
C GLY A 225 6.15 -7.61 -38.47
N GLY A 226 6.48 -6.61 -37.67
CA GLY A 226 7.52 -5.61 -37.99
C GLY A 226 7.03 -4.41 -38.82
N VAL A 227 5.75 -4.39 -39.21
CA VAL A 227 5.11 -3.24 -39.86
C VAL A 227 4.49 -2.33 -38.80
N LYS A 228 4.78 -1.03 -38.88
CA LYS A 228 4.16 0.00 -38.03
C LYS A 228 3.18 0.84 -38.86
N ILE A 229 1.90 0.80 -38.48
CA ILE A 229 0.84 1.62 -39.07
C ILE A 229 0.47 2.69 -38.05
N ILE A 230 0.45 3.96 -38.49
CA ILE A 230 0.02 5.10 -37.67
C ILE A 230 -1.28 5.64 -38.26
N ALA A 231 -2.33 5.69 -37.44
CA ALA A 231 -3.64 6.20 -37.83
C ALA A 231 -4.07 7.31 -36.88
N GLU A 232 -4.60 8.40 -37.44
CA GLU A 232 -5.19 9.47 -36.64
C GLU A 232 -6.61 9.07 -36.19
N VAL A 233 -6.85 9.08 -34.88
CA VAL A 233 -8.10 8.64 -34.26
C VAL A 233 -8.57 9.64 -33.21
N LYS A 234 -9.85 9.60 -32.86
CA LYS A 234 -10.45 10.44 -31.82
C LYS A 234 -10.60 9.67 -30.52
N ALA A 235 -10.09 10.17 -29.40
CA ALA A 235 -10.34 9.60 -28.08
C ALA A 235 -11.81 9.74 -27.69
N LEU A 236 -12.40 8.70 -27.11
CA LEU A 236 -13.77 8.73 -26.57
C LEU A 236 -13.80 8.81 -25.04
N GLU A 237 -12.66 8.59 -24.40
CA GLU A 237 -12.44 8.58 -22.96
C GLU A 237 -11.15 9.36 -22.67
N ASP A 238 -11.03 9.91 -21.46
CA ASP A 238 -9.75 10.44 -20.98
C ASP A 238 -8.83 9.25 -20.66
N GLY A 239 -7.52 9.43 -20.81
CA GLY A 239 -6.55 8.38 -20.49
C GLY A 239 -5.18 8.92 -20.12
N ASN A 240 -4.52 8.21 -19.21
CA ASN A 240 -3.12 8.38 -18.86
C ASN A 240 -2.30 7.21 -19.38
N LEU A 241 -0.97 7.32 -19.26
CA LEU A 241 -0.05 6.29 -19.72
C LEU A 241 -0.46 4.89 -19.20
N GLY A 242 -0.63 3.94 -20.10
CA GLY A 242 -1.03 2.57 -19.79
C GLY A 242 -2.54 2.34 -19.69
N ASP A 243 -3.37 3.38 -19.65
CA ASP A 243 -4.82 3.24 -19.62
C ASP A 243 -5.32 2.70 -20.96
N MET A 244 -6.25 1.74 -20.90
CA MET A 244 -6.99 1.28 -22.07
C MET A 244 -8.19 2.21 -22.28
N ILE A 245 -8.19 2.94 -23.38
CA ILE A 245 -9.24 3.88 -23.75
C ILE A 245 -9.95 3.43 -25.03
N LYS A 246 -11.22 3.81 -25.18
CA LYS A 246 -11.91 3.71 -26.47
C LYS A 246 -11.49 4.84 -27.40
N ILE A 247 -11.19 4.48 -28.64
CA ILE A 247 -10.86 5.40 -29.74
C ILE A 247 -11.82 5.21 -30.91
N ARG A 248 -12.03 6.25 -31.70
CA ARG A 248 -12.84 6.22 -32.92
C ARG A 248 -11.99 6.56 -34.13
N THR A 249 -11.97 5.66 -35.10
CA THR A 249 -11.31 5.86 -36.40
C THR A 249 -12.08 6.82 -37.30
N ARG A 250 -11.45 7.29 -38.38
CA ARG A 250 -12.13 8.10 -39.42
C ARG A 250 -13.32 7.39 -40.07
N GLU A 251 -13.30 6.06 -40.12
CA GLU A 251 -14.41 5.21 -40.61
C GLU A 251 -15.51 4.99 -39.55
N ASN A 252 -15.49 5.73 -38.43
CA ASN A 252 -16.39 5.57 -37.30
C ASN A 252 -16.32 4.22 -36.56
N LYS A 253 -15.35 3.35 -36.86
CA LYS A 253 -15.09 2.13 -36.07
C LYS A 253 -14.54 2.50 -34.69
N ILE A 254 -15.05 1.84 -33.65
CA ILE A 254 -14.58 1.98 -32.27
C ILE A 254 -13.61 0.84 -31.96
N LEU A 255 -12.42 1.19 -31.47
CA LEU A 255 -11.38 0.25 -31.07
C LEU A 255 -10.93 0.56 -29.64
N GLN A 256 -10.27 -0.39 -29.00
CA GLN A 256 -9.55 -0.16 -27.75
C GLN A 256 -8.08 0.07 -28.03
N ALA A 257 -7.48 1.04 -27.36
CA ALA A 257 -6.06 1.33 -27.46
C ALA A 257 -5.49 1.66 -26.08
N THR A 258 -4.23 1.31 -25.86
CA THR A 258 -3.50 1.65 -24.63
C THR A 258 -2.77 2.97 -24.84
N VAL A 259 -3.03 3.99 -24.02
CA VAL A 259 -2.31 5.27 -24.10
C VAL A 259 -0.82 5.04 -23.87
N SER A 260 0.01 5.46 -24.83
CA SER A 260 1.46 5.24 -24.81
C SER A 260 2.26 6.53 -24.58
N GLY A 261 1.61 7.69 -24.65
CA GLY A 261 2.24 8.98 -24.46
C GLY A 261 1.22 10.10 -24.57
N LYS A 262 1.71 11.34 -24.55
CA LYS A 262 0.88 12.51 -24.84
C LYS A 262 0.41 12.40 -26.30
N ASP A 263 -0.90 12.42 -26.51
CA ASP A 263 -1.52 12.39 -27.85
C ASP A 263 -1.20 11.12 -28.66
N GLU A 264 -0.81 10.03 -27.98
CA GLU A 264 -0.45 8.75 -28.59
C GLU A 264 -1.08 7.56 -27.87
N ALA A 265 -1.51 6.56 -28.64
CA ALA A 265 -1.97 5.27 -28.12
C ALA A 265 -1.51 4.11 -29.02
N VAL A 266 -1.45 2.91 -28.46
CA VAL A 266 -1.12 1.67 -29.18
C VAL A 266 -2.34 0.78 -29.24
N ILE A 267 -2.70 0.36 -30.46
CA ILE A 267 -3.70 -0.67 -30.68
C ILE A 267 -2.98 -2.01 -30.57
N ARG A 268 -3.47 -2.89 -29.69
CA ARG A 268 -3.01 -4.27 -29.57
C ARG A 268 -3.99 -5.22 -30.24
#